data_AF-A0A1M7LNL1-F1
#
_entry.id   AF-A0A1M7LNL1-F1
#
_cell.length_a   1.000
_cell.length_b   1.000
_cell.length_c   1.000
_cell.angle_alpha   90.00
_cell.angle_beta   90.00
_cell.angle_gamma   90.00
#
_symmetry.space_group_name_H-M   'P 1'
#
loop_
_entity.id
_entity.type
_entity.pdbx_description
1 polymer ?
#
loop_
_entity_poly.entity_id
_entity_poly.type
_entity_poly.pdbx_seq_one_letter_code
_entity_poly.pdbx_strand_id
1 'polypeptide(L)'
;MYVFWGAAYMDALKPLYEKLVMDIKNEGYLQVDETTIKVLDDKKKDKTHLGYYWVYHAPISKLVMFNYSPTRASSAALPILQNFKGYLQTDGYAGYKAYGKKSDITPLGCWAHARREFERALDNDKQKAQHVLVEIQKLYAVERKAKEQNGRPEQIKELRLRESLPIINELGKWMFLQIKLTLPKSQIGKALAYSQTRWDNLSAYLLDGNLQIDNNLVENAIRPVALGRKNYLFAGSHDAAQRAAMAYTFFTNCKKHNVNPFEWLKYTLENIQSINHKNIKDLYPHNYKQLAESKPL
;
A
#
# COMPACT_ATOMS: atom_id res chain seq x y z
N MET A 1 -25.21 -24.26 -8.78
CA MET A 1 -26.11 -23.83 -7.69
C MET A 1 -25.40 -23.31 -6.41
N TYR A 2 -24.06 -23.26 -6.34
CA TYR A 2 -23.33 -22.71 -5.17
C TYR A 2 -22.82 -21.26 -5.33
N VAL A 3 -22.82 -20.72 -6.56
CA VAL A 3 -22.25 -19.40 -6.87
C VAL A 3 -23.15 -18.23 -6.41
N PHE A 4 -24.46 -18.46 -6.28
CA PHE A 4 -25.44 -17.42 -5.93
C PHE A 4 -25.31 -16.90 -4.49
N TRP A 5 -24.98 -17.77 -3.53
CA TRP A 5 -24.92 -17.39 -2.11
C TRP A 5 -23.71 -16.51 -1.80
N GLY A 6 -22.52 -16.86 -2.31
CA GLY A 6 -21.30 -16.06 -2.11
C GLY A 6 -21.43 -14.65 -2.70
N ALA A 7 -22.13 -14.52 -3.82
CA ALA A 7 -22.49 -13.24 -4.39
C ALA A 7 -23.38 -12.43 -3.41
N ALA A 8 -24.52 -12.98 -3.00
CA ALA A 8 -25.47 -12.29 -2.12
C ALA A 8 -24.84 -11.82 -0.80
N TYR A 9 -23.97 -12.63 -0.18
CA TYR A 9 -23.28 -12.23 1.05
C TYR A 9 -22.36 -11.02 0.85
N MET A 10 -21.61 -10.98 -0.25
CA MET A 10 -20.74 -9.84 -0.52
C MET A 10 -21.53 -8.58 -0.87
N ASP A 11 -22.69 -8.71 -1.53
CA ASP A 11 -23.56 -7.57 -1.79
C ASP A 11 -24.12 -6.98 -0.51
N ALA A 12 -24.49 -7.81 0.46
CA ALA A 12 -24.95 -7.35 1.77
C ALA A 12 -23.88 -6.50 2.49
N LEU A 13 -22.60 -6.78 2.28
CA LEU A 13 -21.47 -6.04 2.86
C LEU A 13 -21.12 -4.74 2.11
N LYS A 14 -21.76 -4.45 0.97
CA LYS A 14 -21.45 -3.27 0.14
C LYS A 14 -21.54 -1.95 0.91
N PRO A 15 -22.58 -1.66 1.72
CA PRO A 15 -22.65 -0.41 2.47
C PRO A 15 -21.50 -0.25 3.47
N LEU A 16 -21.06 -1.35 4.09
CA LEU A 16 -19.91 -1.36 5.00
C LEU A 16 -18.59 -1.08 4.25
N TYR A 17 -18.44 -1.66 3.06
CA TYR A 17 -17.28 -1.41 2.19
C TYR A 17 -17.24 0.05 1.72
N GLU A 18 -18.36 0.60 1.29
CA GLU A 18 -18.46 2.01 0.87
C GLU A 18 -18.13 2.97 2.01
N LYS A 19 -18.54 2.65 3.24
CA LYS A 19 -18.15 3.42 4.43
C LYS A 19 -16.65 3.34 4.68
N LEU A 20 -16.03 2.16 4.55
CA LEU A 20 -14.58 1.97 4.69
C LEU A 20 -13.81 2.74 3.62
N VAL A 21 -14.31 2.74 2.38
CA VAL A 21 -13.77 3.54 1.27
C VAL A 21 -13.77 5.03 1.64
N MET A 22 -14.86 5.54 2.21
CA MET A 22 -14.94 6.95 2.65
C MET A 22 -13.95 7.25 3.77
N ASP A 23 -13.81 6.36 4.76
CA ASP A 23 -12.90 6.56 5.88
C ASP A 23 -11.44 6.59 5.42
N ILE A 24 -11.04 5.67 4.53
CA ILE A 24 -9.68 5.65 3.95
C ILE A 24 -9.37 6.90 3.13
N LYS A 25 -10.34 7.47 2.41
CA LYS A 25 -10.13 8.73 1.67
C LYS A 25 -9.81 9.91 2.58
N ASN A 26 -10.21 9.85 3.85
CA ASN A 26 -10.01 10.91 4.84
C ASN A 26 -8.77 10.71 5.71
N GLU A 27 -8.02 9.63 5.48
CA GLU A 27 -6.74 9.40 6.18
C GLU A 27 -5.69 10.42 5.72
N GLY A 28 -4.79 10.80 6.63
CA GLY A 28 -3.71 11.75 6.31
C GLY A 28 -2.48 11.12 5.66
N TYR A 29 -2.38 9.79 5.68
CA TYR A 29 -1.24 9.04 5.16
C TYR A 29 -1.69 7.70 4.56
N LEU A 30 -1.45 7.54 3.26
CA LEU A 30 -1.74 6.32 2.51
C LEU A 30 -0.49 5.76 1.84
N GLN A 31 -0.38 4.43 1.89
CA GLN A 31 0.46 3.64 1.01
C GLN A 31 -0.41 3.03 -0.08
N VAL A 32 0.03 3.15 -1.33
CA VAL A 32 -0.72 2.64 -2.49
C VAL A 32 0.19 1.80 -3.37
N ASP A 33 -0.34 0.64 -3.76
CA ASP A 33 0.30 -0.30 -4.67
C ASP A 33 -0.80 -1.09 -5.42
N GLU A 34 -0.42 -1.82 -6.45
CA GLU A 34 -1.36 -2.58 -7.27
C GLU A 34 -0.90 -4.00 -7.56
N THR A 35 -1.86 -4.91 -7.70
CA THR A 35 -1.59 -6.30 -8.06
C THR A 35 -2.58 -6.81 -9.09
N THR A 36 -2.17 -7.79 -9.89
CA THR A 36 -2.96 -8.26 -11.01
C THR A 36 -4.00 -9.31 -10.61
N ILE A 37 -5.06 -9.42 -11.42
CA ILE A 37 -6.05 -10.49 -11.38
C ILE A 37 -6.52 -10.80 -12.81
N LYS A 38 -6.63 -12.08 -13.16
CA LYS A 38 -7.26 -12.50 -14.43
C LYS A 38 -8.78 -12.47 -14.26
N VAL A 39 -9.49 -11.94 -15.24
CA VAL A 39 -10.95 -11.77 -15.20
C VAL A 39 -11.55 -12.29 -16.50
N LEU A 40 -12.65 -13.05 -16.44
CA LEU A 40 -13.42 -13.37 -17.64
C LEU A 40 -14.14 -12.12 -18.14
N ASP A 41 -14.04 -11.90 -19.44
CA ASP A 41 -14.63 -10.79 -20.15
C ASP A 41 -15.37 -11.37 -21.35
N ASP A 42 -16.70 -11.21 -21.36
CA ASP A 42 -17.60 -11.72 -22.39
C ASP A 42 -17.30 -11.12 -23.77
N LYS A 43 -16.63 -9.96 -23.81
CA LYS A 43 -16.15 -9.31 -25.03
C LYS A 43 -14.88 -9.97 -25.60
N LYS A 44 -14.23 -10.87 -24.86
CA LYS A 44 -12.98 -11.54 -25.24
C LYS A 44 -13.10 -13.05 -25.10
N LYS A 45 -13.69 -13.68 -26.13
CA LYS A 45 -13.81 -15.15 -26.20
C LYS A 45 -12.44 -15.83 -26.01
N ASP A 46 -12.43 -16.87 -25.17
CA ASP A 46 -11.26 -17.71 -24.85
C ASP A 46 -10.03 -16.96 -24.30
N LYS A 47 -10.20 -15.72 -23.84
CA LYS A 47 -9.12 -14.92 -23.22
C LYS A 47 -9.60 -14.32 -21.90
N THR A 48 -8.65 -14.14 -20.99
CA THR A 48 -8.90 -13.38 -19.76
C THR A 48 -8.45 -11.93 -19.96
N HIS A 49 -9.21 -11.01 -19.39
CA HIS A 49 -8.80 -9.63 -19.22
C HIS A 49 -7.86 -9.51 -18.02
N LEU A 50 -6.79 -8.72 -18.16
CA LEU A 50 -5.87 -8.43 -17.06
C LEU A 50 -6.41 -7.25 -16.25
N GLY A 51 -7.08 -7.55 -15.14
CA GLY A 51 -7.53 -6.58 -14.17
C GLY A 51 -6.50 -6.32 -13.07
N TYR A 52 -6.79 -5.32 -12.25
CA TYR A 52 -5.91 -4.84 -11.19
C TYR A 52 -6.71 -4.62 -9.91
N TYR A 53 -6.19 -5.12 -8.79
CA TYR A 53 -6.58 -4.64 -7.48
C TYR A 53 -5.64 -3.53 -7.07
N TRP A 54 -6.20 -2.34 -6.90
CA TRP A 54 -5.55 -1.18 -6.32
C TRP A 54 -5.70 -1.25 -4.81
N VAL A 55 -4.59 -1.27 -4.09
CA VAL A 55 -4.55 -1.51 -2.66
C VAL A 55 -4.10 -0.26 -1.95
N TYR A 56 -4.90 0.17 -0.99
CA TYR A 56 -4.69 1.35 -0.18
C TYR A 56 -4.54 0.87 1.26
N HIS A 57 -3.44 1.25 1.89
CA HIS A 57 -3.19 0.96 3.28
C HIS A 57 -2.96 2.27 4.02
N ALA A 58 -3.70 2.48 5.09
CA ALA A 58 -3.53 3.61 6.00
C ALA A 58 -2.69 3.13 7.19
N PRO A 59 -1.38 3.46 7.28
CA PRO A 59 -0.52 2.84 8.28
C PRO A 59 -0.88 3.20 9.72
N ILE A 60 -1.48 4.37 9.94
CA ILE A 60 -1.87 4.88 11.27
C ILE A 60 -3.08 4.10 11.80
N SER A 61 -4.19 4.10 11.08
CA SER A 61 -5.41 3.36 11.45
C SER A 61 -5.31 1.85 11.19
N LYS A 62 -4.28 1.42 10.44
CA LYS A 62 -4.01 0.05 9.99
C LYS A 62 -5.08 -0.51 9.05
N LEU A 63 -5.94 0.34 8.50
CA LEU A 63 -6.97 -0.05 7.56
C LEU A 63 -6.37 -0.38 6.19
N VAL A 64 -6.90 -1.43 5.57
CA VAL A 64 -6.57 -1.80 4.18
C VAL A 64 -7.83 -1.82 3.34
N MET A 65 -7.73 -1.39 2.09
CA MET A 65 -8.79 -1.51 1.09
C MET A 65 -8.22 -1.97 -0.24
N PHE A 66 -8.92 -2.90 -0.87
CA PHE A 66 -8.70 -3.33 -2.23
C PHE A 66 -9.85 -2.81 -3.07
N ASN A 67 -9.54 -2.17 -4.18
CA ASN A 67 -10.51 -1.72 -5.16
C ASN A 67 -10.18 -2.32 -6.52
N TYR A 68 -11.16 -2.92 -7.19
CA TYR A 68 -10.95 -3.47 -8.51
C TYR A 68 -10.98 -2.38 -9.59
N SER A 69 -10.13 -2.56 -10.60
CA SER A 69 -10.18 -1.80 -11.84
C SER A 69 -9.82 -2.69 -13.03
N PRO A 70 -10.46 -2.51 -14.20
CA PRO A 70 -10.04 -3.17 -15.43
C PRO A 70 -8.73 -2.59 -16.00
N THR A 71 -8.15 -1.55 -15.41
CA THR A 71 -6.94 -0.91 -15.93
C THR A 71 -5.92 -0.57 -14.84
N ARG A 72 -4.64 -0.55 -15.24
CA ARG A 72 -3.52 -0.01 -14.45
C ARG A 72 -3.28 1.48 -14.71
N ALA A 73 -4.06 2.08 -15.61
CA ALA A 73 -3.94 3.51 -15.90
C ALA A 73 -4.16 4.32 -14.62
N SER A 74 -3.49 5.48 -14.53
CA SER A 74 -3.64 6.38 -13.39
C SER A 74 -5.11 6.63 -13.08
N SER A 75 -5.98 6.75 -14.08
CA SER A 75 -7.43 6.97 -13.91
C SER A 75 -8.13 6.02 -12.93
N ALA A 76 -7.62 4.80 -12.73
CA ALA A 76 -8.18 3.82 -11.79
C ALA A 76 -8.08 4.25 -10.32
N ALA A 77 -7.06 5.03 -9.95
CA ALA A 77 -6.91 5.55 -8.60
C ALA A 77 -7.62 6.90 -8.37
N LEU A 78 -8.14 7.54 -9.44
CA LEU A 78 -8.77 8.86 -9.34
C LEU A 78 -9.97 8.85 -8.38
N PRO A 79 -10.92 7.89 -8.43
CA PRO A 79 -12.07 7.94 -7.54
C PRO A 79 -11.72 7.94 -6.05
N ILE A 80 -10.54 7.44 -5.68
CA ILE A 80 -10.05 7.40 -4.30
C ILE A 80 -9.15 8.61 -4.01
N LEU A 81 -8.21 8.94 -4.90
CA LEU A 81 -7.19 9.96 -4.70
C LEU A 81 -7.56 11.34 -5.28
N GLN A 82 -8.78 11.54 -5.77
CA GLN A 82 -9.17 12.81 -6.40
C GLN A 82 -9.06 13.98 -5.42
N ASN A 83 -9.59 13.80 -4.21
CA ASN A 83 -9.66 14.82 -3.16
C ASN A 83 -8.79 14.48 -1.94
N PHE A 84 -7.92 13.49 -2.07
CA PHE A 84 -7.00 13.08 -1.00
C PHE A 84 -6.02 14.22 -0.69
N LYS A 85 -5.76 14.43 0.61
CA LYS A 85 -4.83 15.41 1.12
C LYS A 85 -3.92 14.75 2.15
N GLY A 86 -2.62 15.03 2.07
CA GLY A 86 -1.62 14.47 2.98
C GLY A 86 -0.54 13.67 2.26
N TYR A 87 -0.08 12.61 2.90
CA TYR A 87 1.10 11.85 2.50
C TYR A 87 0.72 10.64 1.65
N LEU A 88 1.29 10.52 0.45
CA LEU A 88 1.04 9.41 -0.47
C LEU A 88 2.34 8.67 -0.80
N GLN A 89 2.50 7.46 -0.27
CA GLN A 89 3.69 6.64 -0.49
C GLN A 89 3.45 5.53 -1.52
N THR A 90 4.34 5.42 -2.50
CA THR A 90 4.23 4.44 -3.59
C THR A 90 5.59 3.82 -3.95
N ASP A 91 5.57 2.79 -4.80
CA ASP A 91 6.75 2.11 -5.35
C ASP A 91 7.51 2.94 -6.42
N GLY A 92 6.96 4.10 -6.81
CA GLY A 92 7.50 4.95 -7.86
C GLY A 92 7.04 4.59 -9.28
N TYR A 93 5.97 3.80 -9.45
CA TYR A 93 5.30 3.60 -10.74
C TYR A 93 4.87 4.95 -11.34
N ALA A 94 5.12 5.12 -12.65
CA ALA A 94 4.88 6.39 -13.33
C ALA A 94 3.41 6.84 -13.30
N GLY A 95 2.45 5.90 -13.18
CA GLY A 95 1.03 6.21 -13.04
C GLY A 95 0.72 7.07 -11.81
N TYR A 96 1.57 7.02 -10.76
CA TYR A 96 1.37 7.82 -9.56
C TYR A 96 1.81 9.28 -9.69
N LYS A 97 2.63 9.62 -10.70
CA LYS A 97 3.11 10.99 -10.92
C LYS A 97 1.98 12.00 -11.15
N ALA A 98 0.84 11.54 -11.67
CA ALA A 98 -0.35 12.39 -11.86
C ALA A 98 -0.92 12.89 -10.53
N TYR A 99 -0.74 12.15 -9.44
CA TYR A 99 -1.26 12.49 -8.11
C TYR A 99 -0.31 13.40 -7.34
N GLY A 100 1.00 13.11 -7.40
CA GLY A 100 2.02 13.92 -6.71
C GLY A 100 2.19 15.35 -7.27
N LYS A 101 1.50 15.72 -8.35
CA LYS A 101 1.45 17.09 -8.87
C LYS A 101 0.37 17.95 -8.24
N LYS A 102 -0.53 17.37 -7.44
CA LYS A 102 -1.58 18.12 -6.73
C LYS A 102 -0.96 18.78 -5.50
N SER A 103 -1.27 20.07 -5.28
CA SER A 103 -0.69 20.89 -4.19
C SER A 103 -0.85 20.28 -2.81
N ASP A 104 -1.94 19.54 -2.59
CA ASP A 104 -2.33 19.05 -1.26
C ASP A 104 -1.77 17.64 -0.97
N ILE A 105 -0.96 17.07 -1.88
CA ILE A 105 -0.37 15.75 -1.74
C ILE A 105 1.15 15.86 -1.65
N THR A 106 1.72 15.34 -0.57
CA THR A 106 3.16 15.15 -0.42
C THR A 106 3.51 13.72 -0.83
N PRO A 107 4.21 13.50 -1.97
CA PRO A 107 4.60 12.17 -2.39
C PRO A 107 5.77 11.62 -1.56
N LEU A 108 5.69 10.35 -1.16
CA LEU A 108 6.78 9.62 -0.50
C LEU A 108 7.31 8.51 -1.41
N GLY A 109 8.62 8.38 -1.41
CA GLY A 109 9.34 7.30 -2.08
C GLY A 109 9.47 6.08 -1.17
N CYS A 110 9.96 5.00 -1.76
CA CYS A 110 10.26 3.76 -1.06
C CYS A 110 11.75 3.44 -1.17
N TRP A 111 12.46 3.45 -0.03
CA TRP A 111 13.87 3.07 0.01
C TRP A 111 14.11 1.60 -0.31
N ALA A 112 13.15 0.70 -0.02
CA ALA A 112 13.29 -0.71 -0.38
C ALA A 112 13.35 -0.89 -1.92
N HIS A 113 12.58 -0.12 -2.67
CA HIS A 113 12.64 -0.12 -4.14
C HIS A 113 13.92 0.51 -4.67
N ALA A 114 14.35 1.65 -4.11
CA ALA A 114 15.64 2.25 -4.48
C ALA A 114 16.81 1.28 -4.23
N ARG A 115 16.81 0.62 -3.06
CA ARG A 115 17.80 -0.40 -2.67
C ARG A 115 17.86 -1.54 -3.68
N ARG A 116 16.71 -2.07 -4.12
CA ARG A 116 16.62 -3.18 -5.10
C ARG A 116 17.26 -2.83 -6.43
N GLU A 117 17.19 -1.57 -6.88
CA GLU A 117 17.87 -1.15 -8.11
C GLU A 117 19.40 -1.21 -7.97
N PHE A 118 19.95 -0.87 -6.80
CA PHE A 118 21.39 -1.01 -6.54
C PHE A 118 21.82 -2.47 -6.31
N GLU A 119 20.97 -3.30 -5.71
CA GLU A 119 21.23 -4.76 -5.64
C GLU A 119 21.38 -5.35 -7.04
N ARG A 120 20.49 -4.98 -7.97
CA ARG A 120 20.58 -5.42 -9.38
C ARG A 120 21.83 -4.92 -10.08
N ALA A 121 22.38 -3.78 -9.68
CA ALA A 121 23.56 -3.18 -10.27
C ALA A 121 24.90 -3.75 -9.76
N LEU A 122 24.89 -4.65 -8.77
CA LEU A 122 26.11 -5.21 -8.16
C LEU A 122 27.02 -5.89 -9.19
N ASP A 123 26.45 -6.64 -10.14
CA ASP A 123 27.22 -7.32 -11.18
C ASP A 123 27.79 -6.35 -12.22
N ASN A 124 27.15 -5.18 -12.37
CA ASN A 124 27.55 -4.18 -13.34
C ASN A 124 28.58 -3.17 -12.80
N ASP A 125 28.44 -2.73 -11.56
CA ASP A 125 29.39 -1.83 -10.87
C ASP A 125 29.31 -2.06 -9.36
N LYS A 126 30.07 -3.05 -8.89
CA LYS A 126 30.08 -3.48 -7.49
C LYS A 126 30.46 -2.35 -6.54
N GLN A 127 31.45 -1.52 -6.90
CA GLN A 127 31.98 -0.48 -6.02
C GLN A 127 30.93 0.59 -5.74
N LYS A 128 30.30 1.15 -6.79
CA LYS A 128 29.27 2.17 -6.62
C LYS A 128 28.00 1.60 -5.97
N ALA A 129 27.55 0.43 -6.41
CA ALA A 129 26.37 -0.22 -5.85
C ALA A 129 26.55 -0.51 -4.36
N GLN A 130 27.68 -1.09 -3.95
CA GLN A 130 27.95 -1.43 -2.56
C GLN A 130 28.03 -0.19 -1.66
N HIS A 131 28.65 0.91 -2.13
CA HIS A 131 28.66 2.17 -1.38
C HIS A 131 27.23 2.63 -1.04
N VAL A 132 26.34 2.68 -2.03
CA VAL A 132 24.95 3.10 -1.82
C VAL A 132 24.20 2.14 -0.90
N LEU A 133 24.38 0.83 -1.08
CA LEU A 133 23.72 -0.18 -0.23
C LEU A 133 24.13 -0.04 1.23
N VAL A 134 25.39 0.29 1.51
CA VAL A 134 25.88 0.57 2.87
C VAL A 134 25.24 1.83 3.46
N GLU A 135 25.14 2.92 2.70
CA GLU A 135 24.48 4.14 3.19
C GLU A 135 22.98 3.90 3.46
N ILE A 136 22.29 3.17 2.59
CA ILE A 136 20.90 2.75 2.83
C ILE A 136 20.78 1.87 4.09
N GLN A 137 21.74 0.97 4.32
CA GLN A 137 21.75 0.13 5.52
C GLN A 137 21.83 0.96 6.81
N LYS A 138 22.58 2.07 6.79
CA LYS A 138 22.62 3.01 7.93
C LYS A 138 21.27 3.66 8.18
N LEU A 139 20.54 4.08 7.14
CA LEU A 139 19.17 4.61 7.28
C LEU A 139 18.25 3.59 7.98
N TYR A 140 18.28 2.34 7.53
CA TYR A 140 17.52 1.27 8.18
C TYR A 140 17.98 0.95 9.61
N ALA A 141 19.25 1.23 9.96
CA ALA A 141 19.71 1.11 11.34
C ALA A 141 19.09 2.18 12.25
N VAL A 142 18.93 3.40 11.75
CA VAL A 142 18.22 4.47 12.47
C VAL A 142 16.76 4.09 12.69
N GLU A 143 16.08 3.53 11.68
CA GLU A 143 14.70 3.07 11.80
C GLU A 143 14.53 1.92 12.81
N ARG A 144 15.49 0.98 12.86
CA ARG A 144 15.51 -0.07 13.90
C ARG A 144 15.67 0.52 15.30
N LYS A 145 16.61 1.44 15.47
CA LYS A 145 16.81 2.16 16.73
C LYS A 145 15.56 2.90 17.18
N ALA A 146 14.88 3.60 16.27
CA ALA A 146 13.63 4.31 16.53
C ALA A 146 12.54 3.36 17.07
N LYS A 147 12.42 2.18 16.45
CA LYS A 147 11.48 1.13 16.83
C LYS A 147 11.82 0.52 18.19
N GLU A 148 13.08 0.19 18.44
CA GLU A 148 13.56 -0.39 19.71
C GLU A 148 13.32 0.55 20.90
N GLN A 149 13.43 1.87 20.67
CA GLN A 149 13.18 2.88 21.69
C GLN A 149 11.69 3.16 21.93
N ASN A 150 10.78 2.55 21.17
CA ASN A 150 9.34 2.85 21.18
C ASN A 150 9.06 4.37 21.14
N GLY A 151 9.83 5.10 20.32
CA GLY A 151 9.73 6.55 20.26
C GLY A 151 8.35 7.01 19.78
N ARG A 152 7.84 8.10 20.38
CA ARG A 152 6.69 8.83 19.83
C ARG A 152 7.05 9.44 18.47
N PRO A 153 6.08 9.74 17.59
CA PRO A 153 6.35 10.31 16.26
C PRO A 153 7.31 11.51 16.28
N GLU A 154 7.20 12.39 17.27
CA GLU A 154 8.07 13.57 17.41
C GLU A 154 9.53 13.16 17.68
N GLN A 155 9.74 12.16 18.54
CA GLN A 155 11.07 11.63 18.88
C GLN A 155 11.69 10.88 17.70
N ILE A 156 10.87 10.13 16.95
CA ILE A 156 11.30 9.46 15.71
C ILE A 156 11.77 10.51 14.70
N LYS A 157 11.00 11.58 14.52
CA LYS A 157 11.37 12.69 13.64
C LYS A 157 12.68 13.35 14.06
N GLU A 158 12.85 13.68 15.33
CA GLU A 158 14.09 14.27 15.86
C GLU A 158 15.30 13.35 15.63
N LEU A 159 15.15 12.06 15.91
CA LEU A 159 16.18 11.04 15.67
C LEU A 159 16.56 10.99 14.18
N ARG A 160 15.57 10.95 13.29
CA ARG A 160 15.75 10.97 11.84
C ARG A 160 16.48 12.23 11.36
N LEU A 161 16.10 13.41 11.86
CA LEU A 161 16.77 14.67 11.53
C LEU A 161 18.22 14.71 12.04
N ARG A 162 18.50 14.10 13.18
CA ARG A 162 19.86 14.04 13.74
C ARG A 162 20.75 13.03 13.03
N GLU A 163 20.23 11.85 12.69
CA GLU A 163 21.04 10.71 12.24
C GLU A 163 20.84 10.37 10.75
N SER A 164 19.60 10.34 10.26
CA SER A 164 19.31 10.00 8.85
C SER A 164 19.58 11.16 7.89
N LEU A 165 19.23 12.40 8.26
CA LEU A 165 19.37 13.56 7.37
C LEU A 165 20.83 13.80 6.92
N PRO A 166 21.85 13.73 7.79
CA PRO A 166 23.25 13.84 7.34
C PRO A 166 23.64 12.74 6.34
N ILE A 167 23.21 11.50 6.56
CA ILE A 167 23.48 10.36 5.66
C ILE A 167 22.85 10.63 4.29
N ILE A 168 21.58 11.06 4.25
CA ILE A 168 20.90 11.40 3.00
C ILE A 168 21.61 12.55 2.30
N ASN A 169 21.99 13.61 3.01
CA ASN A 169 22.66 14.76 2.38
C ASN A 169 23.99 14.36 1.73
N GLU A 170 24.83 13.59 2.42
CA GLU A 170 26.12 13.13 1.88
C GLU A 170 25.95 12.13 0.72
N LEU A 171 25.02 11.18 0.85
CA LEU A 171 24.72 10.24 -0.23
C LEU A 171 24.18 10.96 -1.47
N GLY A 172 23.33 11.98 -1.30
CA GLY A 172 22.79 12.78 -2.39
C GLY A 172 23.87 13.55 -3.15
N LYS A 173 24.79 14.20 -2.42
CA LYS A 173 25.98 14.87 -3.02
C LYS A 173 26.83 13.88 -3.79
N TRP A 174 27.10 12.72 -3.20
CA TRP A 174 27.89 11.68 -3.86
C TRP A 174 27.22 11.18 -5.14
N MET A 175 25.92 10.84 -5.10
CA MET A 175 25.18 10.38 -6.27
C MET A 175 25.15 11.40 -7.40
N PHE A 176 25.00 12.69 -7.08
CA PHE A 176 25.02 13.77 -8.06
C PHE A 176 26.34 13.83 -8.85
N LEU A 177 27.47 13.58 -8.19
CA LEU A 177 28.77 13.50 -8.85
C LEU A 177 28.90 12.21 -9.67
N GLN A 178 28.50 11.07 -9.11
CA GLN A 178 28.67 9.76 -9.76
C GLN A 178 27.84 9.61 -11.04
N ILE A 179 26.66 10.24 -11.11
CA ILE A 179 25.81 10.20 -12.31
C ILE A 179 26.54 10.75 -13.54
N LYS A 180 27.36 11.78 -13.37
CA LYS A 180 28.13 12.40 -14.48
C LYS A 180 29.24 11.49 -15.00
N LEU A 181 29.69 10.56 -14.16
CA LEU A 181 30.78 9.62 -14.45
C LEU A 181 30.28 8.24 -14.88
N THR A 182 28.97 8.08 -15.08
CA THR A 182 28.33 6.79 -15.29
C THR A 182 27.55 6.78 -16.59
N LEU A 183 27.69 5.71 -17.37
CA LEU A 183 26.90 5.53 -18.60
C LEU A 183 25.40 5.40 -18.25
N PRO A 184 24.51 6.26 -18.76
CA PRO A 184 23.10 6.30 -18.33
C PRO A 184 22.33 4.99 -18.54
N LYS A 185 22.71 4.21 -19.56
CA LYS A 185 22.04 2.95 -19.91
C LYS A 185 22.54 1.73 -19.12
N SER A 186 23.66 1.86 -18.40
CA SER A 186 24.18 0.82 -17.50
C SER A 186 23.19 0.56 -16.35
N GLN A 187 23.28 -0.60 -15.69
CA GLN A 187 22.39 -0.91 -14.56
C GLN A 187 22.62 0.07 -13.40
N ILE A 188 23.88 0.40 -13.09
CA ILE A 188 24.20 1.40 -12.07
C ILE A 188 23.71 2.81 -12.47
N GLY A 189 23.81 3.17 -13.75
CA GLY A 189 23.28 4.44 -14.27
C GLY A 189 21.76 4.54 -14.10
N LYS A 190 21.03 3.45 -14.38
CA LYS A 190 19.58 3.37 -14.15
C LYS A 190 19.22 3.46 -12.66
N ALA A 191 19.96 2.81 -11.78
CA ALA A 191 19.73 2.84 -10.33
C ALA A 191 19.96 4.25 -9.73
N LEU A 192 21.04 4.91 -10.16
CA LEU A 192 21.31 6.29 -9.78
C LEU A 192 20.22 7.24 -10.29
N ALA A 193 19.81 7.13 -11.56
CA ALA A 193 18.74 7.95 -12.13
C ALA A 193 17.38 7.69 -11.45
N TYR A 194 17.07 6.44 -11.08
CA TYR A 194 15.87 6.09 -10.35
C TYR A 194 15.79 6.86 -9.02
N SER A 195 16.89 6.88 -8.26
CA SER A 195 16.96 7.53 -6.95
C SER A 195 17.00 9.04 -7.06
N GLN A 196 17.82 9.59 -7.97
CA GLN A 196 17.94 11.04 -8.17
C GLN A 196 16.60 11.69 -8.53
N THR A 197 15.84 11.08 -9.45
CA THR A 197 14.53 11.60 -9.86
C THR A 197 13.45 11.52 -8.78
N ARG A 198 13.74 10.88 -7.64
CA ARG A 198 12.84 10.66 -6.51
C ARG A 198 13.45 11.13 -5.18
N TRP A 199 14.54 11.89 -5.21
CA TRP A 199 15.33 12.17 -4.02
C TRP A 199 14.52 12.87 -2.93
N ASP A 200 13.72 13.86 -3.31
CA ASP A 200 12.84 14.59 -2.38
C ASP A 200 11.78 13.65 -1.78
N ASN A 201 11.16 12.81 -2.61
CA ASN A 201 10.17 11.82 -2.16
C ASN A 201 10.81 10.78 -1.22
N LEU A 202 12.02 10.32 -1.53
CA LEU A 202 12.79 9.40 -0.67
C LEU A 202 13.18 10.07 0.65
N SER A 203 13.33 11.38 0.69
CA SER A 203 13.66 12.16 1.88
C SER A 203 12.41 12.56 2.69
N ALA A 204 11.22 12.53 2.08
CA ALA A 204 9.98 13.02 2.68
C ALA A 204 9.53 12.25 3.94
N TYR A 205 9.99 11.01 4.16
CA TYR A 205 9.71 10.28 5.41
C TYR A 205 10.32 10.94 6.65
N LEU A 206 11.28 11.86 6.47
CA LEU A 206 11.86 12.65 7.55
C LEU A 206 10.90 13.75 8.07
N LEU A 207 9.84 14.09 7.33
CA LEU A 207 8.95 15.20 7.65
C LEU A 207 8.09 14.94 8.90
N ASP A 208 7.73 13.69 9.15
CA ASP A 208 6.85 13.25 10.24
C ASP A 208 7.23 11.82 10.66
N GLY A 209 7.31 11.56 11.97
CA GLY A 209 7.68 10.25 12.52
C GLY A 209 6.63 9.14 12.32
N ASN A 210 5.39 9.48 11.95
CA ASN A 210 4.36 8.52 11.57
C ASN A 210 4.64 7.86 10.21
N LEU A 211 5.44 8.53 9.36
CA LEU A 211 5.76 8.08 8.02
C LEU A 211 6.73 6.91 8.05
N GLN A 212 6.58 6.00 7.09
CA GLN A 212 7.45 4.84 6.92
C GLN A 212 8.53 5.11 5.87
N ILE A 213 9.71 4.52 6.08
CA ILE A 213 10.83 4.59 5.12
C ILE A 213 10.54 3.84 3.80
N ASP A 214 9.60 2.89 3.83
CA ASP A 214 9.18 2.08 2.68
C ASP A 214 7.69 1.73 2.71
N ASN A 215 7.19 1.25 1.56
CA ASN A 215 5.81 0.82 1.39
C ASN A 215 5.61 -0.69 1.65
N ASN A 216 6.51 -1.36 2.38
CA ASN A 216 6.42 -2.81 2.58
C ASN A 216 5.11 -3.26 3.27
N LEU A 217 4.46 -2.39 4.06
CA LEU A 217 3.21 -2.74 4.73
C LEU A 217 2.05 -2.96 3.75
N VAL A 218 1.98 -2.20 2.63
CA VAL A 218 0.98 -2.44 1.59
C VAL A 218 1.35 -3.67 0.73
N GLU A 219 2.63 -3.87 0.42
CA GLU A 219 3.09 -5.10 -0.26
C GLU A 219 2.73 -6.35 0.54
N ASN A 220 2.91 -6.30 1.87
CA ASN A 220 2.53 -7.38 2.79
C ASN A 220 1.02 -7.64 2.76
N ALA A 221 0.21 -6.59 2.63
CA ALA A 221 -1.24 -6.72 2.48
C ALA A 221 -1.63 -7.38 1.16
N ILE A 222 -0.84 -7.19 0.08
CA ILE A 222 -1.06 -7.78 -1.24
C ILE A 222 -0.71 -9.28 -1.30
N ARG A 223 0.24 -9.77 -0.49
CA ARG A 223 0.74 -11.16 -0.53
C ARG A 223 -0.35 -12.25 -0.58
N PRO A 224 -1.47 -12.18 0.17
CA PRO A 224 -2.56 -13.15 0.06
C PRO A 224 -3.14 -13.26 -1.35
N VAL A 225 -3.24 -12.16 -2.10
CA VAL A 225 -3.70 -12.18 -3.50
C VAL A 225 -2.70 -12.91 -4.39
N ALA A 226 -1.40 -12.69 -4.18
CA ALA A 226 -0.36 -13.37 -4.95
C ALA A 226 -0.38 -14.89 -4.73
N LEU A 227 -0.67 -15.34 -3.50
CA LEU A 227 -0.92 -16.75 -3.20
C LEU A 227 -2.23 -17.23 -3.82
N GLY A 228 -3.30 -16.44 -3.71
CA GLY A 228 -4.61 -16.73 -4.31
C GLY A 228 -4.54 -16.98 -5.81
N ARG A 229 -3.73 -16.21 -6.56
CA ARG A 229 -3.51 -16.43 -8.00
C ARG A 229 -2.89 -17.79 -8.36
N LYS A 230 -2.31 -18.51 -7.40
CA LYS A 230 -1.84 -19.89 -7.58
C LYS A 230 -2.95 -20.92 -7.32
N ASN A 231 -4.01 -20.52 -6.61
CA ASN A 231 -5.10 -21.38 -6.14
C ASN A 231 -6.40 -21.20 -6.93
N TYR A 232 -6.60 -20.08 -7.61
CA TYR A 232 -7.72 -19.84 -8.52
C TYR A 232 -7.23 -19.28 -9.86
N LEU A 233 -7.96 -19.58 -10.94
CA LEU A 233 -7.55 -19.24 -12.31
C LEU A 233 -7.91 -17.80 -12.71
N PHE A 234 -9.12 -17.35 -12.38
CA PHE A 234 -9.67 -16.04 -12.74
C PHE A 234 -10.90 -15.68 -11.90
N ALA A 235 -11.28 -14.40 -11.90
CA ALA A 235 -12.61 -13.95 -11.50
C ALA A 235 -13.62 -14.17 -12.64
N GLY A 236 -14.84 -14.58 -12.31
CA GLY A 236 -15.86 -14.94 -13.31
C GLY A 236 -16.47 -13.76 -14.09
N SER A 237 -16.28 -12.54 -13.64
CA SER A 237 -16.68 -11.29 -14.29
C SER A 237 -15.99 -10.10 -13.60
N HIS A 238 -16.12 -8.90 -14.17
CA HIS A 238 -15.68 -7.67 -13.51
C HIS A 238 -16.35 -7.45 -12.15
N ASP A 239 -17.65 -7.74 -12.03
CA ASP A 239 -18.37 -7.65 -10.75
C ASP A 239 -17.88 -8.69 -9.73
N ALA A 240 -17.58 -9.92 -10.19
CA ALA A 240 -16.98 -10.93 -9.33
C ALA A 240 -15.59 -10.52 -8.84
N ALA A 241 -14.80 -9.82 -9.68
CA ALA A 241 -13.52 -9.27 -9.27
C ALA A 241 -13.71 -8.16 -8.20
N GLN A 242 -14.69 -7.27 -8.36
CA GLN A 242 -14.98 -6.26 -7.34
C GLN A 242 -15.45 -6.89 -6.01
N ARG A 243 -16.30 -7.91 -6.04
CA ARG A 243 -16.70 -8.65 -4.82
C ARG A 243 -15.51 -9.34 -4.15
N ALA A 244 -14.60 -9.91 -4.95
CA ALA A 244 -13.36 -10.47 -4.42
C ALA A 244 -12.46 -9.39 -3.78
N ALA A 245 -12.40 -8.17 -4.36
CA ALA A 245 -11.70 -7.05 -3.74
C ALA A 245 -12.31 -6.67 -2.37
N MET A 246 -13.65 -6.65 -2.27
CA MET A 246 -14.33 -6.44 -0.98
C MET A 246 -14.00 -7.55 0.04
N ALA A 247 -13.95 -8.81 -0.39
CA ALA A 247 -13.57 -9.92 0.50
C ALA A 247 -12.10 -9.78 0.97
N TYR A 248 -11.18 -9.48 0.06
CA TYR A 248 -9.78 -9.21 0.39
C TYR A 248 -9.63 -8.04 1.37
N THR A 249 -10.42 -6.98 1.20
CA THR A 249 -10.50 -5.84 2.11
C THR A 249 -10.82 -6.33 3.52
N PHE A 250 -11.97 -6.97 3.73
CA PHE A 250 -12.40 -7.32 5.07
C PHE A 250 -11.52 -8.39 5.73
N PHE A 251 -11.11 -9.43 5.00
CA PHE A 251 -10.29 -10.50 5.58
C PHE A 251 -8.86 -10.05 5.87
N THR A 252 -8.31 -9.12 5.08
CA THR A 252 -7.01 -8.51 5.40
C THR A 252 -7.10 -7.67 6.66
N ASN A 253 -8.19 -6.92 6.85
CA ASN A 253 -8.43 -6.19 8.10
C ASN A 253 -8.64 -7.14 9.29
N CYS A 254 -9.41 -8.22 9.14
CA CYS A 254 -9.55 -9.25 10.19
C CYS A 254 -8.17 -9.76 10.64
N LYS A 255 -7.31 -10.13 9.67
CA LYS A 255 -5.95 -10.59 9.96
C LYS A 255 -5.11 -9.51 10.64
N LYS A 256 -5.14 -8.26 10.15
CA LYS A 256 -4.35 -7.15 10.74
C LYS A 256 -4.75 -6.81 12.17
N HIS A 257 -6.02 -7.01 12.51
CA HIS A 257 -6.57 -6.72 13.84
C HIS A 257 -6.76 -7.96 14.72
N ASN A 258 -6.20 -9.11 14.31
CA ASN A 258 -6.27 -10.39 15.04
C ASN A 258 -7.70 -10.80 15.36
N VAL A 259 -8.60 -10.69 14.38
CA VAL A 259 -10.02 -11.03 14.47
C VAL A 259 -10.29 -12.27 13.64
N ASN A 260 -11.07 -13.20 14.17
CA ASN A 260 -11.49 -14.39 13.44
C ASN A 260 -12.43 -13.97 12.28
N PRO A 261 -12.06 -14.21 11.01
CA PRO A 261 -12.85 -13.74 9.88
C PRO A 261 -14.23 -14.41 9.78
N PHE A 262 -14.36 -15.65 10.25
CA PHE A 262 -15.65 -16.35 10.25
C PHE A 262 -16.62 -15.76 11.27
N GLU A 263 -16.15 -15.58 12.51
CA GLU A 263 -16.96 -15.01 13.60
C GLU A 263 -17.41 -13.58 13.27
N TRP A 264 -16.49 -12.76 12.76
CA TRP A 264 -16.81 -11.40 12.31
C TRP A 264 -17.82 -11.40 11.17
N LEU A 265 -17.65 -12.27 10.15
CA LEU A 265 -18.55 -12.31 9.00
C LEU A 265 -19.95 -12.74 9.42
N LYS A 266 -20.06 -13.77 10.27
CA LYS A 266 -21.34 -14.22 10.83
C LYS A 266 -22.05 -13.09 11.56
N TYR A 267 -21.37 -12.48 12.53
CA TYR A 267 -21.93 -11.37 13.31
C TYR A 267 -22.35 -10.20 12.42
N THR A 268 -21.50 -9.83 11.47
CA THR A 268 -21.78 -8.72 10.55
C THR A 268 -23.03 -9.00 9.71
N LEU A 269 -23.15 -10.20 9.13
CA LEU A 269 -24.33 -10.55 8.33
C LEU A 269 -25.62 -10.60 9.15
N GLU A 270 -25.55 -11.04 10.42
CA GLU A 270 -26.69 -11.05 11.35
C GLU A 270 -27.16 -9.63 11.75
N ASN A 271 -26.27 -8.63 11.71
CA ASN A 271 -26.55 -7.28 12.24
C ASN A 271 -26.60 -6.17 11.18
N ILE A 272 -26.07 -6.38 9.96
CA ILE A 272 -25.92 -5.31 8.96
C ILE A 272 -27.25 -4.77 8.44
N GLN A 273 -28.32 -5.56 8.48
CA GLN A 273 -29.66 -5.12 8.03
C GLN A 273 -30.42 -4.35 9.12
N SER A 274 -30.06 -4.52 10.39
CA SER A 274 -30.75 -3.90 11.53
C SER A 274 -30.00 -2.73 12.14
N ILE A 275 -28.70 -2.57 11.81
CA ILE A 275 -27.89 -1.47 12.34
C ILE A 275 -28.32 -0.12 11.76
N ASN A 276 -28.29 0.93 12.59
CA ASN A 276 -28.44 2.29 12.12
C ASN A 276 -27.26 2.64 11.18
N HIS A 277 -27.55 3.17 9.99
CA HIS A 277 -26.54 3.56 9.00
C HIS A 277 -25.43 4.47 9.56
N LYS A 278 -25.73 5.32 10.55
CA LYS A 278 -24.73 6.18 11.22
C LYS A 278 -23.67 5.38 11.99
N ASN A 279 -24.02 4.18 12.44
CA ASN A 279 -23.21 3.29 13.27
C ASN A 279 -22.63 2.12 12.46
N ILE A 280 -22.77 2.10 11.13
CA ILE A 280 -22.32 0.97 10.31
C ILE A 280 -20.82 0.62 10.50
N LYS A 281 -19.99 1.62 10.84
CA LYS A 281 -18.57 1.44 11.17
C LYS A 281 -18.32 0.52 12.37
N ASP A 282 -19.31 0.35 13.24
CA ASP A 282 -19.21 -0.53 14.40
C ASP A 282 -19.03 -1.98 13.92
N LEU A 283 -19.53 -2.32 12.72
CA LEU A 283 -19.33 -3.63 12.10
C LEU A 283 -17.95 -3.81 11.45
N TYR A 284 -17.02 -2.86 11.57
CA TYR A 284 -15.66 -3.09 11.08
C TYR A 284 -14.96 -4.23 11.84
N PRO A 285 -14.06 -4.98 11.17
CA PRO A 285 -13.32 -6.06 11.82
C PRO A 285 -12.66 -5.66 13.13
N HIS A 286 -12.05 -4.47 13.21
CA HIS A 286 -11.33 -4.02 14.41
C HIS A 286 -12.25 -3.60 15.57
N ASN A 287 -13.52 -3.34 15.32
CA ASN A 287 -14.52 -3.00 16.34
C ASN A 287 -15.25 -4.24 16.87
N TYR A 288 -15.13 -5.37 16.18
CA TYR A 288 -15.83 -6.62 16.52
C TYR A 288 -15.62 -7.08 17.96
N LYS A 289 -14.37 -7.09 18.46
CA LYS A 289 -14.08 -7.61 19.81
C LYS A 289 -14.79 -6.83 20.91
N GLN A 290 -14.84 -5.50 20.79
CA GLN A 290 -15.52 -4.62 21.75
C GLN A 290 -17.03 -4.85 21.76
N LEU A 291 -17.61 -5.21 20.60
CA LEU A 291 -19.04 -5.48 20.46
C LEU A 291 -19.43 -6.89 20.91
N ALA A 292 -18.58 -7.88 20.66
CA ALA A 292 -18.77 -9.24 21.11
C ALA A 292 -18.67 -9.36 22.64
N GLU A 293 -17.82 -8.55 23.28
CA GLU A 293 -17.69 -8.49 24.73
C GLU A 293 -18.84 -7.74 25.42
N SER A 294 -19.50 -6.79 24.72
CA SER A 294 -20.60 -5.98 25.27
C SER A 294 -22.01 -6.58 25.08
N LYS A 295 -22.13 -7.66 24.28
CA LYS A 295 -23.34 -8.47 24.19
C LYS A 295 -22.94 -9.95 24.36
N PRO A 296 -23.02 -10.52 25.58
CA PRO A 296 -22.92 -11.96 25.70
C PRO A 296 -24.08 -12.60 24.92
N LEU A 297 -23.74 -13.59 24.11
CA LEU A 297 -24.69 -14.45 23.39
C LEU A 297 -25.75 -15.03 24.33
#